data_AF-A0A336MAY6-F1
#
_entry.id   AF-A0A336MAY6-F1
#
_cell.length_a   1.000
_cell.length_b   1.000
_cell.length_c   1.000
_cell.angle_alpha   90.00
_cell.angle_beta   90.00
_cell.angle_gamma   90.00
#
_symmetry.space_group_name_H-M   'P 1'
#
loop_
_entity.id
_entity.type
_entity.pdbx_description
1 polymer ?
#
loop_
_entity_poly.entity_id
_entity_poly.type
_entity_poly.pdbx_seq_one_letter_code
_entity_poly.pdbx_strand_id
1 'polypeptide(L)'
;MFECIQCDSRQNLKCNKPDTSLSQICRAEGPSHCFTQVSEDGHVTRGCQNDLSSNAFNQCSTSTNLCELCDFDNCNTFKFPYDRIVCHHCDETILGSKCQESMKNVTSPCKIYKVDDKCIKRKHGDHTIRQCLSDYPKCYDDKSCEICEADECDFKSQSTIEMHAGNYSIFLMGFYQNRIMLI
;
A
#
# COMPACT_ATOMS: atom_id res chain seq x y z
N MET A 1 -27.55 -13.50 6.68
CA MET A 1 -26.34 -13.73 7.48
C MET A 1 -25.32 -12.74 6.95
N PHE A 2 -24.73 -11.91 7.81
CA PHE A 2 -23.86 -10.80 7.39
C PHE A 2 -22.41 -11.21 7.55
N GLU A 3 -21.57 -10.92 6.54
CA GLU A 3 -20.17 -11.34 6.50
C GLU A 3 -19.21 -10.15 6.45
N CYS A 4 -18.08 -10.27 7.14
CA CYS A 4 -17.01 -9.28 7.12
C CYS A 4 -15.67 -9.97 6.94
N ILE A 5 -14.70 -9.23 6.41
CA ILE A 5 -13.30 -9.63 6.57
C ILE A 5 -12.96 -9.56 8.06
N GLN A 6 -12.38 -10.64 8.59
CA GLN A 6 -11.95 -10.70 9.98
C GLN A 6 -10.47 -11.11 10.05
N CYS A 7 -9.60 -10.21 10.50
CA CYS A 7 -8.15 -10.44 10.55
C CYS A 7 -7.40 -9.41 11.40
N ASP A 8 -6.15 -9.75 11.75
CA ASP A 8 -5.16 -8.84 12.34
C ASP A 8 -3.86 -8.86 11.52
N SER A 9 -3.38 -7.69 11.09
CA SER A 9 -2.13 -7.52 10.33
C SER A 9 -0.86 -7.96 11.07
N ARG A 10 -0.88 -8.07 12.40
CA ARG A 10 0.21 -8.64 13.20
C ARG A 10 0.39 -10.13 12.94
N GLN A 11 -0.72 -10.82 12.64
CA GLN A 11 -0.74 -12.26 12.39
C GLN A 11 -0.71 -12.58 10.89
N ASN A 12 -1.37 -11.75 10.07
CA ASN A 12 -1.47 -11.95 8.63
C ASN A 12 -1.40 -10.62 7.86
N LEU A 13 -0.28 -10.38 7.18
CA LEU A 13 -0.06 -9.15 6.40
C LEU A 13 -1.10 -8.90 5.31
N LYS A 14 -1.79 -9.94 4.82
CA LYS A 14 -2.92 -9.76 3.88
C LYS A 14 -4.01 -8.87 4.48
N CYS A 15 -4.11 -8.75 5.80
CA CYS A 15 -5.08 -7.87 6.44
C CYS A 15 -4.92 -6.37 6.08
N ASN A 16 -3.74 -5.96 5.61
CA ASN A 16 -3.50 -4.61 5.12
C ASN A 16 -4.23 -4.32 3.79
N LYS A 17 -4.45 -5.35 2.97
CA LYS A 17 -5.23 -5.31 1.72
C LYS A 17 -5.80 -6.72 1.47
N PRO A 18 -6.88 -7.10 2.16
CA PRO A 18 -7.38 -8.46 2.15
C PRO A 18 -8.21 -8.75 0.90
N ASP A 19 -8.46 -10.03 0.68
CA ASP A 19 -9.48 -10.53 -0.25
C ASP A 19 -10.53 -11.31 0.56
N THR A 20 -11.55 -11.84 -0.12
CA THR A 20 -12.66 -12.56 0.51
C THR A 20 -12.27 -13.91 1.12
N SER A 21 -11.02 -14.38 0.96
CA SER A 21 -10.54 -15.60 1.65
C SER A 21 -10.46 -15.44 3.17
N LEU A 22 -10.51 -14.20 3.67
CA LEU A 22 -10.55 -13.86 5.09
C LEU A 22 -11.97 -13.51 5.58
N SER A 23 -13.00 -13.73 4.75
CA SER A 23 -14.41 -13.53 5.14
C SER A 23 -14.82 -14.50 6.24
N GLN A 24 -15.51 -13.99 7.25
CA GLN A 24 -16.16 -14.78 8.28
C GLN A 24 -17.51 -14.15 8.66
N ILE A 25 -18.44 -15.01 9.08
CA ILE A 25 -19.80 -14.63 9.48
C ILE A 25 -19.76 -13.84 10.80
N CYS A 26 -20.50 -12.73 10.84
CA CYS A 26 -20.74 -11.99 12.07
C CYS A 26 -21.79 -12.69 12.94
N ARG A 27 -21.45 -12.95 14.21
CA ARG A 27 -22.38 -13.50 15.20
C ARG A 27 -23.23 -12.37 15.79
N ALA A 28 -24.21 -11.90 15.02
CA ALA A 28 -25.06 -10.76 15.40
C ALA A 28 -26.56 -11.11 15.35
N GLU A 29 -27.29 -10.82 16.42
CA GLU A 29 -28.75 -10.74 16.45
C GLU A 29 -29.18 -9.34 15.97
N GLY A 30 -29.05 -9.04 14.68
CA GLY A 30 -29.43 -7.74 14.10
C GLY A 30 -28.60 -7.29 12.89
N PRO A 31 -28.87 -6.09 12.34
CA PRO A 31 -28.02 -5.50 11.30
C PRO A 31 -26.61 -5.32 11.87
N SER A 32 -25.62 -5.86 11.16
CA SER A 32 -24.22 -5.77 11.51
C SER A 32 -23.53 -4.87 10.50
N HIS A 33 -22.51 -4.15 10.97
CA HIS A 33 -21.57 -3.42 10.12
C HIS A 33 -20.22 -4.13 10.19
N CYS A 34 -19.36 -3.92 9.19
CA CYS A 34 -17.96 -4.29 9.28
C CYS A 34 -17.15 -3.09 9.75
N PHE A 35 -16.07 -3.33 10.48
CA PHE A 35 -15.10 -2.30 10.80
C PHE A 35 -13.73 -2.58 10.16
N THR A 36 -12.98 -1.51 9.94
CA THR A 36 -11.53 -1.54 9.76
C THR A 36 -10.92 -0.52 10.71
N GLN A 37 -9.99 -0.92 11.56
CA GLN A 37 -9.32 -0.06 12.53
C GLN A 37 -7.80 -0.15 12.40
N VAL A 38 -7.11 0.97 12.60
CA VAL A 38 -5.68 1.05 12.81
C VAL A 38 -5.41 1.31 14.28
N SER A 39 -4.57 0.48 14.87
CA SER A 39 -4.09 0.62 16.25
C SER A 39 -2.93 1.62 16.34
N GLU A 40 -2.60 2.06 17.56
CA GLU A 40 -1.60 3.12 17.80
C GLU A 40 -0.20 2.79 17.24
N ASP A 41 0.14 1.50 17.12
CA ASP A 41 1.40 1.01 16.54
C ASP A 41 1.31 0.78 15.01
N GLY A 42 0.21 1.22 14.37
CA GLY A 42 0.03 1.22 12.92
C GLY A 42 -0.55 -0.08 12.33
N HIS A 43 -0.92 -1.06 13.15
CA HIS A 43 -1.48 -2.33 12.67
C HIS A 43 -2.98 -2.25 12.39
N VAL A 44 -3.42 -2.92 11.32
CA VAL A 44 -4.84 -3.05 10.92
C VAL A 44 -5.50 -4.24 11.61
N THR A 45 -6.70 -4.01 12.12
CA THR A 45 -7.66 -5.03 12.55
C THR A 45 -8.96 -4.84 11.79
N ARG A 46 -9.55 -5.94 11.31
CA ARG A 46 -10.84 -5.97 10.62
C ARG A 46 -11.76 -6.94 11.32
N GLY A 47 -13.05 -6.64 11.37
CA GLY A 47 -14.00 -7.51 12.03
C GLY A 47 -15.44 -7.03 11.91
N CYS A 48 -16.30 -7.64 12.72
CA CYS A 48 -17.70 -7.25 12.85
C CYS A 48 -17.82 -6.14 13.90
N GLN A 49 -18.67 -5.15 13.65
CA GLN A 49 -18.88 -4.01 14.55
C GLN A 49 -19.20 -4.47 15.99
N ASN A 50 -19.94 -5.56 16.15
CA ASN A 50 -20.34 -6.07 17.47
C ASN A 50 -19.17 -6.60 18.32
N ASP A 51 -18.01 -6.82 17.70
CA ASP A 51 -16.79 -7.20 18.42
C ASP A 51 -16.06 -5.97 19.01
N LEU A 52 -16.47 -4.75 18.65
CA LEU A 52 -15.88 -3.52 19.16
C LEU A 52 -16.39 -3.21 20.58
N SER A 53 -15.47 -2.70 21.42
CA SER A 53 -15.87 -2.02 22.66
C SER A 53 -16.66 -0.74 22.34
N SER A 54 -17.48 -0.26 23.29
CA SER A 54 -18.26 0.97 23.09
C SER A 54 -17.39 2.19 22.73
N ASN A 55 -16.18 2.28 23.29
CA ASN A 55 -15.24 3.35 22.96
C ASN A 55 -14.73 3.22 21.52
N ALA A 56 -14.33 2.02 21.10
CA ALA A 56 -13.86 1.78 19.73
C ALA A 56 -14.99 2.00 18.72
N PHE A 57 -16.21 1.57 19.02
CA PHE A 57 -17.38 1.85 18.19
C PHE A 57 -17.60 3.34 17.97
N ASN A 58 -17.52 4.16 19.03
CA ASN A 58 -17.66 5.61 18.92
C ASN A 58 -16.57 6.24 18.03
N GLN A 59 -15.33 5.75 18.12
CA GLN A 59 -14.22 6.21 17.25
C GLN A 59 -14.44 5.86 15.77
N CYS A 60 -15.01 4.69 15.49
CA CYS A 60 -15.30 4.27 14.11
C CYS A 60 -16.54 4.97 13.55
N SER A 61 -17.50 5.33 14.41
CA SER A 61 -18.73 6.03 14.03
C SER A 61 -18.49 7.47 13.57
N THR A 62 -17.38 8.10 14.01
CA THR A 62 -16.99 9.43 13.53
C THR A 62 -16.21 9.39 12.20
N SER A 63 -15.96 8.19 11.66
CA SER A 63 -15.20 7.93 10.42
C SER A 63 -13.90 8.74 10.35
N THR A 64 -12.86 8.22 10.98
CA THR A 64 -11.52 8.83 10.97
C THR A 64 -10.61 8.08 10.01
N ASN A 65 -9.45 8.65 9.66
CA ASN A 65 -8.41 7.90 8.92
C ASN A 65 -7.90 6.65 9.65
N LEU A 66 -8.26 6.46 10.92
CA LEU A 66 -7.83 5.31 11.72
C LEU A 66 -8.97 4.33 12.03
N CYS A 67 -10.23 4.67 11.76
CA CYS A 67 -11.31 3.70 11.82
C CYS A 67 -12.51 4.07 10.96
N GLU A 68 -13.05 3.09 10.25
CA GLU A 68 -14.21 3.21 9.38
C GLU A 68 -15.19 2.04 9.60
N LEU A 69 -16.49 2.33 9.49
CA LEU A 69 -17.56 1.35 9.42
C LEU A 69 -18.16 1.29 8.01
N CYS A 70 -18.59 0.12 7.57
CA CYS A 70 -19.32 -0.07 6.33
C CYS A 70 -20.40 -1.15 6.46
N ASP A 71 -21.36 -1.15 5.55
CA ASP A 71 -22.73 -1.64 5.76
C ASP A 71 -23.21 -2.65 4.70
N PHE A 72 -22.27 -3.34 4.03
CA PHE A 72 -22.55 -4.47 3.13
C PHE A 72 -21.55 -5.61 3.32
N ASP A 73 -21.91 -6.82 2.88
CA ASP A 73 -21.06 -7.99 3.05
C ASP A 73 -19.66 -7.78 2.47
N ASN A 74 -18.64 -8.08 3.26
CA ASN A 74 -17.22 -7.96 2.89
C ASN A 74 -16.80 -6.56 2.40
N CYS A 75 -17.49 -5.51 2.84
CA CYS A 75 -17.19 -4.13 2.47
C CYS A 75 -15.80 -3.67 2.93
N ASN A 76 -15.30 -4.24 4.03
CA ASN A 76 -14.02 -3.91 4.61
C ASN A 76 -12.86 -4.64 3.91
N THR A 77 -12.74 -4.52 2.59
CA THR A 77 -11.66 -5.15 1.78
C THR A 77 -10.62 -4.16 1.25
N PHE A 78 -10.92 -2.86 1.27
CA PHE A 78 -10.03 -1.84 0.70
C PHE A 78 -8.74 -1.65 1.50
N LYS A 79 -7.69 -1.14 0.82
CA LYS A 79 -6.45 -0.67 1.46
C LYS A 79 -6.81 0.35 2.54
N PHE A 80 -6.32 0.14 3.76
CA PHE A 80 -6.64 1.02 4.88
C PHE A 80 -5.40 1.30 5.75
N PRO A 81 -5.18 2.54 6.20
CA PRO A 81 -5.84 3.76 5.74
C PRO A 81 -5.66 4.00 4.24
N TYR A 82 -6.51 4.80 3.61
CA TYR A 82 -6.50 4.98 2.16
C TYR A 82 -5.20 5.62 1.64
N ASP A 83 -4.57 6.46 2.47
CA ASP A 83 -3.29 7.11 2.25
C ASP A 83 -2.07 6.24 2.61
N ARG A 84 -2.27 5.00 3.08
CA ARG A 84 -1.16 4.07 3.34
C ARG A 84 -0.38 3.80 2.05
N ILE A 85 0.91 4.13 2.05
CA ILE A 85 1.77 3.95 0.89
C ILE A 85 1.95 2.46 0.54
N VAL A 86 2.00 2.17 -0.75
CA VAL A 86 2.30 0.86 -1.32
C VAL A 86 3.72 0.88 -1.88
N CYS A 87 4.57 -0.05 -1.45
CA CYS A 87 5.94 -0.15 -1.93
C CYS A 87 6.21 -1.55 -2.49
N HIS A 88 7.32 -1.72 -3.21
CA HIS A 88 7.81 -3.06 -3.50
C HIS A 88 8.47 -3.63 -2.24
N HIS A 89 8.19 -4.90 -1.94
CA HIS A 89 8.80 -5.64 -0.85
C HIS A 89 9.63 -6.75 -1.44
N CYS A 90 10.91 -6.50 -1.64
CA CYS A 90 11.80 -7.45 -2.29
C CYS A 90 13.23 -7.35 -1.79
N ASP A 91 13.80 -8.50 -1.44
CA ASP A 91 15.20 -8.64 -1.08
C ASP A 91 15.88 -9.59 -2.08
N GLU A 92 16.72 -9.03 -2.96
CA GLU A 92 17.46 -9.81 -3.96
C GLU A 92 18.44 -10.82 -3.34
N THR A 93 18.84 -10.65 -2.07
CA THR A 93 19.67 -11.65 -1.38
C THR A 93 18.90 -12.93 -1.06
N ILE A 94 17.57 -12.83 -0.97
CA ILE A 94 16.66 -13.94 -0.65
C ILE A 94 16.00 -14.48 -1.91
N LEU A 95 15.54 -13.59 -2.79
CA LEU A 95 14.69 -13.92 -3.94
C LEU A 95 15.44 -13.92 -5.29
N GLY A 96 16.69 -13.43 -5.33
CA GLY A 96 17.50 -13.38 -6.56
C GLY A 96 16.78 -12.65 -7.70
N SER A 97 16.85 -13.21 -8.92
CA SER A 97 16.24 -12.62 -10.12
C SER A 97 14.72 -12.48 -10.05
N LYS A 98 14.03 -13.15 -9.11
CA LYS A 98 12.58 -12.98 -8.92
C LYS A 98 12.20 -11.56 -8.54
N CYS A 99 13.10 -10.81 -7.87
CA CYS A 99 12.91 -9.39 -7.61
C CYS A 99 12.95 -8.51 -8.86
N GLN A 100 13.56 -9.01 -9.95
CA GLN A 100 13.67 -8.30 -11.22
C GLN A 100 12.57 -8.73 -12.22
N GLU A 101 12.19 -10.00 -12.21
CA GLU A 101 11.25 -10.57 -13.19
C GLU A 101 9.76 -10.46 -12.79
N SER A 102 9.45 -10.45 -11.49
CA SER A 102 8.05 -10.64 -11.01
C SER A 102 7.37 -9.36 -10.50
N MET A 103 7.90 -8.18 -10.82
CA MET A 103 7.66 -6.90 -10.13
C MET A 103 6.18 -6.46 -9.95
N LYS A 104 5.20 -7.05 -10.67
CA LYS A 104 3.76 -6.83 -10.42
C LYS A 104 3.19 -7.51 -9.16
N ASN A 105 3.84 -8.55 -8.65
CA ASN A 105 3.31 -9.38 -7.55
C ASN A 105 4.03 -9.19 -6.21
N VAL A 106 4.95 -8.23 -6.13
CA VAL A 106 5.74 -7.95 -4.92
C VAL A 106 5.39 -6.61 -4.28
N THR A 107 4.33 -5.94 -4.76
CA THR A 107 3.86 -4.70 -4.14
C THR A 107 2.81 -5.00 -3.09
N SER A 108 2.93 -4.32 -1.95
CA SER A 108 1.93 -4.40 -0.89
C SER A 108 1.96 -3.13 -0.04
N PRO A 109 0.85 -2.76 0.62
CA PRO A 109 0.87 -1.67 1.58
C PRO A 109 1.91 -1.94 2.66
N CYS A 110 2.54 -0.89 3.17
CA CYS A 110 3.51 -1.02 4.26
C CYS A 110 2.93 -1.79 5.45
N LYS A 111 3.81 -2.58 6.11
CA LYS A 111 3.42 -3.50 7.18
C LYS A 111 2.67 -2.78 8.29
N ILE A 112 3.20 -1.63 8.70
CA ILE A 112 2.59 -0.71 9.66
C ILE A 112 2.17 0.55 8.91
N TYR A 113 1.07 1.17 9.33
CA TYR A 113 0.76 2.53 8.90
C TYR A 113 1.61 3.52 9.69
N LYS A 114 2.29 4.37 8.94
CA LYS A 114 2.93 5.56 9.48
C LYS A 114 2.60 6.71 8.54
N VAL A 115 2.21 7.83 9.13
CA VAL A 115 1.96 9.07 8.37
C VAL A 115 3.25 9.47 7.65
N ASP A 116 3.14 9.88 6.39
CA ASP A 116 4.25 10.29 5.52
C ASP A 116 5.35 9.22 5.36
N ASP A 117 4.98 7.95 5.48
CA ASP A 117 5.87 6.83 5.15
C ASP A 117 6.24 6.85 3.66
N LYS A 118 7.38 6.26 3.34
CA LYS A 118 8.03 6.38 2.04
C LYS A 118 8.49 5.02 1.55
N CYS A 119 8.67 4.88 0.25
CA CYS A 119 9.35 3.71 -0.28
C CYS A 119 10.84 3.95 -0.31
N ILE A 120 11.60 2.89 -0.09
CA ILE A 120 13.06 2.92 -0.18
C ILE A 120 13.57 1.86 -1.13
N LYS A 121 14.67 2.19 -1.80
CA LYS A 121 15.49 1.25 -2.56
C LYS A 121 16.93 1.42 -2.11
N ARG A 122 17.57 0.35 -1.64
CA ARG A 122 18.96 0.38 -1.18
C ARG A 122 19.78 -0.75 -1.81
N LYS A 123 21.09 -0.57 -1.87
CA LYS A 123 22.03 -1.61 -2.27
C LYS A 123 22.65 -2.29 -1.05
N HIS A 124 22.78 -3.61 -1.10
CA HIS A 124 23.54 -4.41 -0.14
C HIS A 124 24.49 -5.31 -0.91
N GLY A 125 25.74 -4.86 -1.07
CA GLY A 125 26.65 -5.44 -2.08
C GLY A 125 26.08 -5.21 -3.48
N ASP A 126 25.97 -6.29 -4.25
CA ASP A 126 25.40 -6.27 -5.61
C ASP A 126 23.88 -6.46 -5.64
N HIS A 127 23.24 -6.63 -4.48
CA HIS A 127 21.81 -6.89 -4.36
C HIS A 127 21.00 -5.63 -4.05
N THR A 128 19.84 -5.49 -4.69
CA THR A 128 18.87 -4.43 -4.43
C THR A 128 17.82 -4.90 -3.44
N ILE A 129 17.54 -4.06 -2.45
CA ILE A 129 16.49 -4.30 -1.46
C ILE A 129 15.49 -3.14 -1.52
N ARG A 130 14.21 -3.49 -1.63
CA ARG A 130 13.06 -2.59 -1.69
C ARG A 130 12.10 -2.92 -0.57
N GLN A 131 11.66 -1.90 0.16
CA GLN A 131 10.77 -2.01 1.30
C GLN A 131 10.25 -0.62 1.69
N CYS A 132 9.43 -0.55 2.74
CA CYS A 132 9.01 0.72 3.32
C CYS A 132 10.13 1.33 4.19
N LEU A 133 10.16 2.66 4.27
CA LEU A 133 11.09 3.38 5.12
C LEU A 133 10.87 3.05 6.60
N SER A 134 9.63 2.82 7.01
CA SER A 134 9.28 2.32 8.35
C SER A 134 10.00 1.02 8.73
N ASP A 135 10.26 0.14 7.76
CA ASP A 135 10.91 -1.15 7.97
C ASP A 135 12.43 -1.02 8.12
N TYR A 136 13.01 0.09 7.64
CA TYR A 136 14.44 0.37 7.76
C TYR A 136 14.72 1.86 7.96
N PRO A 137 14.50 2.40 9.16
CA PRO A 137 14.67 3.84 9.43
C PRO A 137 16.10 4.35 9.23
N LYS A 138 17.11 3.47 9.26
CA LYS A 138 18.52 3.83 9.00
C LYS A 138 18.75 4.44 7.61
N CYS A 139 17.79 4.27 6.71
CA CYS A 139 17.82 4.82 5.36
C CYS A 139 17.88 6.36 5.33
N TYR A 140 17.48 7.04 6.40
CA TYR A 140 17.67 8.49 6.54
C TYR A 140 19.15 8.90 6.53
N ASP A 141 20.04 8.05 7.05
CA ASP A 141 21.48 8.32 7.19
C ASP A 141 22.34 7.52 6.20
N ASP A 142 21.77 6.51 5.55
CA ASP A 142 22.46 5.62 4.63
C ASP A 142 22.46 6.19 3.20
N LYS A 143 23.62 6.66 2.73
CA LYS A 143 23.78 7.21 1.37
C LYS A 143 23.52 6.19 0.25
N SER A 144 23.49 4.90 0.55
CA SER A 144 23.13 3.85 -0.42
C SER A 144 21.62 3.73 -0.65
N CYS A 145 20.82 4.47 0.13
CA CYS A 145 19.39 4.54 0.00
C CYS A 145 18.93 5.62 -0.99
N GLU A 146 17.99 5.25 -1.84
CA GLU A 146 17.11 6.15 -2.56
C GLU A 146 15.73 6.11 -1.87
N ILE A 147 15.26 7.26 -1.40
CA ILE A 147 13.93 7.44 -0.78
C ILE A 147 13.02 8.14 -1.79
N CYS A 148 11.78 7.70 -1.92
CA CYS A 148 10.80 8.34 -2.79
C CYS A 148 9.38 8.35 -2.20
N GLU A 149 8.56 9.28 -2.68
CA GLU A 149 7.24 9.61 -2.16
C GLU A 149 6.17 9.41 -3.25
N ALA A 150 5.75 8.16 -3.45
CA ALA A 150 4.53 7.78 -4.17
C ALA A 150 4.38 6.26 -4.10
N ASP A 151 3.16 5.75 -4.31
CA ASP A 151 2.93 4.32 -4.46
C ASP A 151 3.87 3.77 -5.56
N GLU A 152 4.62 2.72 -5.23
CA GLU A 152 5.46 1.93 -6.14
C GLU A 152 6.62 2.73 -6.80
N CYS A 153 6.98 3.90 -6.24
CA CYS A 153 8.02 4.79 -6.81
C CYS A 153 9.44 4.18 -6.81
N ASP A 154 9.68 3.21 -5.94
CA ASP A 154 10.95 2.48 -5.78
C ASP A 154 11.22 1.47 -6.92
N PHE A 155 10.31 1.39 -7.89
CA PHE A 155 10.45 0.58 -9.08
C PHE A 155 11.66 0.99 -9.93
N LYS A 156 11.82 2.28 -10.22
CA LYS A 156 12.90 2.80 -11.08
C LYS A 156 14.02 3.40 -10.22
N SER A 157 15.26 3.24 -10.66
CA SER A 157 16.29 4.20 -10.29
C SER A 157 15.90 5.57 -10.80
N GLN A 158 15.92 6.58 -9.93
CA GLN A 158 16.15 7.94 -10.38
C GLN A 158 17.58 8.00 -10.92
N SER A 159 17.82 7.41 -12.09
CA SER A 159 18.84 7.97 -12.96
C SER A 159 18.32 9.34 -13.34
N THR A 160 18.88 10.37 -12.74
CA THR A 160 18.73 11.77 -13.14
C THR A 160 18.90 11.84 -14.65
N ILE A 161 17.81 11.88 -15.40
CA ILE A 161 17.80 12.69 -16.60
C ILE A 161 17.56 14.09 -16.03
N GLU A 162 18.64 14.79 -15.70
CA GLU A 162 18.60 16.24 -15.71
C GLU A 162 18.09 16.61 -17.10
N MET A 163 16.82 16.97 -17.19
CA MET A 163 16.38 17.83 -18.29
C MET A 163 17.06 19.16 -18.00
N HIS A 164 18.29 19.32 -18.49
CA HIS A 164 18.89 20.64 -18.59
C HIS A 164 17.84 21.53 -19.26
N ALA A 165 17.44 22.59 -18.55
CA ALA A 165 16.75 23.72 -19.12
C ALA A 165 17.68 24.37 -20.16
N GLY A 166 17.75 23.77 -21.34
CA GLY A 166 18.34 24.34 -22.53
C GLY A 166 17.32 25.22 -23.19
N ASN A 167 17.40 26.52 -22.88
CA ASN A 167 16.77 27.65 -23.57
C ASN A 167 16.19 27.33 -24.96
N TYR A 168 14.89 27.03 -25.08
CA TYR A 168 14.07 27.44 -26.22
C TYR A 168 12.59 27.42 -25.79
N SER A 169 11.99 28.60 -25.68
CA SER A 169 10.54 28.74 -25.85
C SER A 169 10.20 28.39 -27.29
N ILE A 170 9.16 27.59 -27.53
CA ILE A 170 8.07 27.84 -28.50
C ILE A 170 7.10 26.64 -28.54
N PHE A 171 5.82 27.01 -28.53
CA PHE A 171 4.60 26.26 -28.85
C PHE A 171 4.71 25.32 -30.06
N LEU A 172 3.99 24.19 -30.05
CA LEU A 172 2.81 23.96 -30.91
C LEU A 172 2.22 22.55 -30.74
N MET A 173 0.88 22.52 -30.70
CA MET A 173 0.03 21.35 -30.84
C MET A 173 0.24 20.64 -32.19
N GLY A 174 0.06 19.32 -32.25
CA GLY A 174 -0.03 18.62 -33.53
C GLY A 174 -0.18 17.11 -33.42
N PHE A 175 -1.42 16.63 -33.54
CA PHE A 175 -1.75 15.26 -33.94
C PHE A 175 -1.09 14.93 -35.29
N TYR A 176 -0.55 13.72 -35.50
CA TYR A 176 -0.59 13.05 -36.82
C TYR A 176 -0.48 11.52 -36.72
N GLN A 177 -1.39 10.88 -37.44
CA GLN A 177 -1.54 9.45 -37.70
C GLN A 177 -0.35 8.85 -38.45
N ASN A 178 -0.12 7.53 -38.25
CA ASN A 178 0.76 6.74 -39.12
C ASN A 178 -0.06 5.85 -40.08
N ARG A 179 0.37 5.92 -41.35
CA ARG A 179 -0.13 5.25 -42.56
C ARG A 179 0.11 3.74 -42.56
N ILE A 180 -0.73 3.00 -43.29
CA ILE A 180 -0.28 1.88 -44.14
C ILE A 180 -1.02 1.96 -45.49
N MET A 181 -0.24 1.97 -46.57
CA MET A 181 -0.64 1.96 -47.98
C MET A 181 -0.15 0.64 -48.55
N LEU A 182 -1.01 -0.14 -49.22
CA LEU A 182 -0.60 -1.13 -50.22
C LEU A 182 -1.66 -1.24 -51.33
N ILE A 183 -1.21 -0.80 -52.51
CA ILE A 183 -1.56 -1.11 -53.92
C ILE A 183 -3.05 -1.24 -54.27
#